data_AF-A0A519H6C4-F1
#
_entry.id   AF-A0A519H6C4-F1
#
_cell.length_a   1.000
_cell.length_b   1.000
_cell.length_c   1.000
_cell.angle_alpha   90.00
_cell.angle_beta   90.00
_cell.angle_gamma   90.00
#
_symmetry.space_group_name_H-M   'P 1'
#
loop_
_entity.id
_entity.type
_entity.pdbx_description
1 polymer ?
#
loop_
_entity_poly.entity_id
_entity_poly.type
_entity_poly.pdbx_seq_one_letter_code
_entity_poly.pdbx_strand_id
1 'polypeptide(L)'
;PYAQEFWIGSEAEVQAAENGSGVDAAGLQADWNALLDDTLREATLQRPPARGYVPQGKLGLHSEHMGFLLAEMQSLARAHPDAVW
;
A
#
# COMPACT_ATOMS: atom_id res chain seq x y z
N PRO A 1 -7.73 3.29 7.96
CA PRO A 1 -8.38 2.42 6.94
C PRO A 1 -7.38 1.89 5.89
N TYR A 2 -6.47 2.73 5.37
CA TYR A 2 -5.61 2.34 4.23
C TYR A 2 -4.68 1.16 4.48
N ALA A 3 -4.14 1.03 5.69
CA ALA A 3 -3.27 -0.10 6.06
C ALA A 3 -3.95 -1.49 5.98
N GLN A 4 -5.26 -1.56 5.77
CA GLN A 4 -5.94 -2.84 5.54
C GLN A 4 -5.52 -3.50 4.24
N GLU A 5 -5.16 -2.72 3.21
CA GLU A 5 -4.70 -3.27 1.93
C GLU A 5 -3.37 -4.03 2.05
N PHE A 6 -2.55 -3.72 3.07
CA PHE A 6 -1.27 -4.41 3.29
C PHE A 6 -1.45 -5.93 3.45
N TRP A 7 -2.58 -6.33 4.04
CA TRP A 7 -2.88 -7.72 4.40
C TRP A 7 -3.70 -8.44 3.33
N ILE A 8 -4.05 -7.75 2.24
CA ILE A 8 -4.72 -8.35 1.09
C ILE A 8 -3.67 -8.59 0.00
N GLY A 9 -3.29 -9.85 -0.19
CA GLY A 9 -2.38 -10.27 -1.25
C GLY A 9 -3.04 -10.16 -2.62
N SER A 10 -2.35 -9.55 -3.57
CA SER A 10 -2.67 -9.68 -4.99
C SER A 10 -2.23 -11.06 -5.51
N GLU A 11 -2.75 -11.47 -6.66
CA GLU A 11 -2.35 -12.72 -7.31
C GLU A 11 -0.83 -12.82 -7.52
N ALA A 12 -0.21 -11.73 -7.99
CA ALA A 12 1.23 -11.68 -8.20
C ALA A 12 2.03 -11.84 -6.90
N GLU A 13 1.57 -11.23 -5.79
CA GLU A 13 2.23 -11.36 -4.49
C GLU A 13 2.09 -12.78 -3.92
N VAL A 14 0.93 -13.41 -4.07
CA VAL A 14 0.72 -14.80 -3.64
C VAL A 14 1.65 -15.74 -4.40
N GLN A 15 1.70 -15.63 -5.74
CA GLN A 15 2.60 -16.45 -6.56
C GLN A 15 4.08 -16.22 -6.19
N ALA A 16 4.47 -14.97 -5.93
CA ALA A 16 5.83 -14.65 -5.54
C ALA A 16 6.19 -15.23 -4.15
N ALA A 17 5.26 -15.20 -3.19
CA ALA A 17 5.48 -15.81 -1.88
C ALA A 17 5.60 -17.34 -1.99
N GLU A 18 4.75 -17.99 -2.79
CA GLU A 18 4.76 -19.44 -3.00
C GLU A 18 6.06 -19.95 -3.64
N ASN A 19 6.63 -19.19 -4.58
CA ASN A 19 7.86 -19.56 -5.26
C ASN A 19 9.14 -19.01 -4.59
N GLY A 20 9.00 -18.33 -3.44
CA GLY A 20 10.11 -17.80 -2.66
C GLY A 20 10.79 -16.55 -3.24
N SER A 21 10.23 -15.92 -4.28
CA SER A 21 10.72 -14.63 -4.82
C SER A 21 10.09 -13.41 -4.15
N GLY A 22 9.04 -13.60 -3.35
CA GLY A 22 8.32 -12.57 -2.62
C GLY A 22 8.15 -12.90 -1.14
N VAL A 23 7.36 -12.08 -0.45
CA VAL A 23 7.08 -12.17 0.98
C VAL A 23 5.58 -12.36 1.19
N ASP A 24 5.20 -13.23 2.13
CA ASP A 24 3.84 -13.26 2.65
C ASP A 24 3.59 -12.03 3.55
N ALA A 25 3.03 -10.98 2.96
CA ALA A 25 2.74 -9.75 3.69
C ALA A 25 1.63 -9.94 4.75
N ALA A 26 0.66 -10.82 4.52
CA ALA A 26 -0.42 -11.07 5.47
C ALA A 26 0.12 -11.69 6.76
N GLY A 27 1.12 -12.57 6.65
CA GLY A 27 1.83 -13.14 7.80
C GLY A 27 2.50 -12.11 8.72
N LEU A 28 2.83 -10.91 8.21
CA LEU A 28 3.45 -9.83 9.00
C LEU A 28 2.46 -9.05 9.87
N GLN A 29 1.14 -9.28 9.70
CA GLN A 29 0.11 -8.47 10.34
C GLN A 29 0.17 -8.51 11.87
N ALA A 30 0.43 -9.69 12.44
CA ALA A 30 0.46 -9.87 13.89
C ALA A 30 1.59 -9.06 14.54
N ASP A 31 2.82 -9.20 14.01
CA ASP A 31 4.00 -8.49 14.51
C ASP A 31 3.87 -6.98 14.32
N TRP A 32 3.36 -6.55 13.16
CA TRP A 32 3.09 -5.14 12.91
C TRP A 32 2.04 -4.56 13.87
N ASN A 33 0.99 -5.31 14.17
CA ASN A 33 -0.03 -4.89 15.15
C ASN A 33 0.56 -4.74 16.55
N ALA A 34 1.40 -5.68 16.98
CA ALA A 34 2.06 -5.62 18.28
C ALA A 34 2.96 -4.37 18.39
N LEU A 35 3.78 -4.13 17.35
CA LEU A 35 4.64 -2.94 17.29
C LEU A 35 3.83 -1.64 17.32
N LEU A 36 2.73 -1.58 16.56
CA LEU A 36 1.88 -0.39 16.52
C LEU A 36 1.18 -0.14 17.86
N ASP A 37 0.67 -1.18 18.51
CA ASP A 37 0.00 -1.06 19.80
C ASP A 37 0.96 -0.58 20.89
N ASP A 38 2.20 -1.10 20.89
CA ASP A 38 3.26 -0.66 21.80
C ASP A 38 3.62 0.82 21.57
N THR A 39 3.79 1.21 20.31
CA THR A 39 4.11 2.59 19.90
C THR A 39 3.01 3.57 20.30
N LEU A 40 1.74 3.21 20.06
CA LEU A 40 0.60 4.06 20.43
C LEU A 40 0.45 4.19 21.94
N ARG A 41 0.70 3.11 22.69
CA ARG A 41 0.70 3.14 24.16
C ARG A 41 1.78 4.07 24.70
N GLU A 42 3.00 4.01 24.17
CA GLU A 42 4.08 4.94 24.53
C GLU A 42 3.70 6.39 24.22
N ALA A 43 3.06 6.63 23.07
CA ALA A 43 2.57 7.94 22.67
C ALA A 43 1.32 8.41 23.43
N THR A 44 0.78 7.62 24.36
CA THR A 44 -0.49 7.88 25.09
C THR A 44 -1.72 8.02 24.17
N LEU A 45 -1.69 7.40 23.00
CA LEU A 45 -2.75 7.44 22.00
C LEU A 45 -3.60 6.16 22.01
N GLN A 46 -4.84 6.30 21.55
CA GLN A 46 -5.75 5.16 21.34
C GLN A 46 -5.76 4.75 19.88
N ARG A 47 -5.72 3.44 19.64
CA ARG A 47 -5.81 2.90 18.29
C ARG A 47 -7.24 2.99 17.75
N PRO A 48 -7.45 3.58 16.56
CA PRO A 48 -8.76 3.56 15.93
C PRO A 48 -9.12 2.15 15.46
N PRO A 49 -10.40 1.77 15.47
CA PRO A 49 -10.82 0.45 15.03
C PRO A 49 -10.55 0.26 13.53
N ALA A 50 -10.18 -0.96 13.17
CA ALA A 50 -10.08 -1.43 11.80
C ALA A 50 -11.47 -1.53 11.16
N ARG A 51 -12.01 -0.41 10.66
CA ARG A 51 -13.32 -0.35 9.98
C ARG A 51 -13.23 0.46 8.69
N GLY A 52 -14.16 0.18 7.79
CA GLY A 52 -14.35 0.92 6.53
C GLY A 52 -13.94 0.11 5.30
N TYR A 53 -13.90 0.81 4.17
CA TYR A 53 -13.49 0.27 2.88
C TYR A 53 -12.01 -0.16 2.91
N VAL A 54 -11.72 -1.31 2.30
CA VAL A 54 -10.35 -1.77 2.06
C VAL A 54 -9.92 -1.26 0.69
N PRO A 55 -8.84 -0.47 0.59
CA PRO A 55 -8.35 0.01 -0.70
C PRO A 55 -7.93 -1.12 -1.62
N GLN A 56 -7.98 -0.85 -2.92
CA GLN A 56 -7.71 -1.79 -4.01
C GLN A 56 -6.69 -1.21 -4.99
N GLY A 57 -5.76 -0.38 -4.50
CA GLY A 57 -4.69 0.22 -5.28
C GLY A 57 -3.79 -0.81 -5.98
N LYS A 58 -3.58 -1.99 -5.37
CA LYS A 58 -2.87 -3.12 -6.01
C LYS A 58 -3.58 -3.65 -7.27
N LEU A 59 -4.89 -3.37 -7.41
CA LEU A 59 -5.72 -3.70 -8.58
C LEU A 59 -5.89 -2.50 -9.53
N GLY A 60 -5.13 -1.42 -9.34
CA GLY A 60 -5.25 -0.18 -10.12
C GLY A 60 -6.45 0.70 -9.76
N LEU A 61 -7.20 0.36 -8.70
CA LEU A 61 -8.34 1.14 -8.22
C LEU A 61 -7.88 2.13 -7.13
N HIS A 62 -7.30 3.24 -7.59
CA HIS A 62 -6.75 4.28 -6.72
C HIS A 62 -7.80 5.30 -6.26
N SER A 63 -7.45 6.10 -5.24
CA SER A 63 -8.20 7.31 -4.90
C SER A 63 -8.08 8.37 -5.99
N GLU A 64 -8.91 9.41 -5.88
CA GLU A 64 -8.88 10.58 -6.76
C GLU A 64 -7.53 11.30 -6.79
N HIS A 65 -6.68 11.09 -5.78
CA HIS A 65 -5.35 11.72 -5.68
C HIS A 65 -4.37 11.24 -6.76
N MET A 66 -4.44 9.98 -7.18
CA MET A 66 -3.45 9.39 -8.10
C MET A 66 -3.48 10.08 -9.48
N GLY A 67 -4.67 10.46 -9.96
CA GLY A 67 -4.80 11.12 -11.26
C GLY A 67 -4.04 12.45 -11.34
N PHE A 68 -4.17 13.30 -10.31
CA PHE A 68 -3.46 14.58 -10.24
C PHE A 68 -1.95 14.37 -10.12
N LEU A 69 -1.52 13.45 -9.26
CA LEU A 69 -0.11 13.12 -9.07
C LEU A 69 0.55 12.71 -10.40
N LEU A 70 -0.06 11.77 -11.12
CA LEU A 70 0.49 11.29 -12.39
C LEU A 70 0.44 12.35 -13.48
N ALA A 71 -0.59 13.20 -13.51
CA ALA A 71 -0.67 14.30 -14.47
C ALA A 71 0.51 15.27 -14.33
N GLU A 72 0.89 15.60 -13.09
CA GLU A 72 2.04 16.47 -12.82
C GLU A 72 3.37 15.73 -13.10
N MET A 73 3.57 14.57 -12.47
CA MET A 73 4.82 13.79 -12.58
C MET A 73 5.18 13.42 -14.02
N GLN A 74 4.18 13.16 -14.86
CA GLN A 74 4.38 12.69 -16.22
C GLN A 74 4.20 13.80 -17.27
N SER A 75 3.95 15.04 -16.86
CA SER A 75 3.65 16.14 -17.79
C SER A 75 4.73 16.33 -18.87
N LEU A 76 6.00 16.44 -18.46
CA LEU A 76 7.13 16.62 -19.38
C LEU A 76 7.38 15.38 -20.25
N ALA A 77 7.39 14.19 -19.64
CA ALA A 77 7.59 12.93 -20.35
C ALA A 77 6.49 12.67 -21.39
N ARG A 78 5.24 13.06 -21.10
CA ARG A 78 4.12 12.98 -22.06
C ARG A 78 4.23 14.04 -23.17
N ALA A 79 4.74 15.22 -22.86
CA ALA A 79 4.94 16.28 -23.86
C ALA A 79 6.10 15.99 -24.82
N HIS A 80 7.14 15.28 -24.36
CA HIS A 80 8.31 14.92 -25.15
C HIS A 80 8.71 13.43 -24.95
N PRO A 81 7.99 12.48 -25.57
CA PRO A 81 8.17 11.06 -25.32
C PRO A 81 9.55 10.48 -25.70
N ASP A 82 10.18 11.05 -26.73
CA ASP A 82 11.46 10.55 -27.28
C ASP A 82 12.68 11.35 -26.79
N ALA A 83 12.48 12.28 -25.85
CA ALA A 83 13.58 13.05 -25.30
C ALA A 83 14.45 12.19 -24.36
N VAL A 84 15.74 12.54 -24.30
CA VAL A 84 16.74 11.85 -23.49
C VAL A 84 17.13 12.76 -22.33
N TRP A 85 17.15 12.19 -21.12
CA TRP A 85 17.45 12.86 -19.84
C TRP A 85 18.36 11.98 -19.00
#